data_AF-A0A139KMW9-F1
#
_entry.id   AF-A0A139KMW9-F1
#
_cell.length_a   1.000
_cell.length_b   1.000
_cell.length_c   1.000
_cell.angle_alpha   90.00
_cell.angle_beta   90.00
_cell.angle_gamma   90.00
#
_symmetry.space_group_name_H-M   'P 1'
#
loop_
_entity.id
_entity.type
_entity.pdbx_description
1 polymer ?
#
loop_
_entity_poly.entity_id
_entity_poly.type
_entity_poly.pdbx_seq_one_letter_code
_entity_poly.pdbx_strand_id
1 'polypeptide(L)'
;MEKEQKFKKMVFKDYYTSLSDAEKETLRNFILSESGMSYTTFYYKLRNNSFKPLEDKLIQRILEKEFMNEEHIHSSGLLEYRKQEITNEQFEAISRILSSKR
;
A
#
# COMPACT_ATOMS: atom_id res chain seq x y z
N MET A 1 32.59 -4.68 -5.27
CA MET A 1 31.79 -4.59 -4.03
C MET A 1 30.39 -4.18 -4.42
N GLU A 2 29.54 -5.16 -4.72
CA GLU A 2 28.11 -4.89 -4.95
C GLU A 2 27.50 -4.60 -3.58
N LYS A 3 27.13 -3.33 -3.36
CA LYS A 3 26.36 -2.94 -2.18
C LYS A 3 24.94 -3.43 -2.42
N GLU A 4 24.61 -4.59 -1.86
CA GLU A 4 23.22 -5.02 -1.68
C GLU A 4 22.48 -3.88 -1.00
N GLN A 5 21.67 -3.15 -1.77
CA GLN A 5 20.77 -2.15 -1.25
C GLN A 5 19.75 -2.92 -0.42
N LYS A 6 19.94 -2.94 0.91
CA LYS A 6 18.92 -3.39 1.86
C LYS A 6 17.70 -2.49 1.65
N PHE A 7 16.78 -2.92 0.80
CA PHE A 7 15.45 -2.34 0.70
C PHE A 7 14.85 -2.43 2.10
N LYS A 8 14.81 -1.29 2.80
CA LYS A 8 14.20 -1.17 4.11
C LYS A 8 12.72 -1.48 3.88
N LYS A 9 12.24 -2.59 4.44
CA LYS A 9 10.86 -3.06 4.27
C LYS A 9 9.90 -1.89 4.51
N MET A 10 9.28 -1.39 3.45
CA MET A 10 8.35 -0.28 3.51
C MET A 10 7.13 -0.76 4.31
N VAL A 11 6.92 -0.17 5.48
CA VAL A 11 5.78 -0.48 6.34
C VAL A 11 4.59 0.38 5.93
N PHE A 12 3.36 -0.08 6.19
CA PHE A 12 2.13 0.64 5.81
C PHE A 12 2.15 2.12 6.25
N LYS A 13 2.78 2.42 7.38
CA LYS A 13 3.00 3.79 7.86
C LYS A 13 3.74 4.68 6.85
N ASP A 14 4.81 4.19 6.24
CA ASP A 14 5.63 4.96 5.31
C ASP A 14 4.81 5.29 4.05
N TYR A 15 4.09 4.29 3.55
CA TYR A 15 3.13 4.45 2.46
C TYR A 15 2.05 5.48 2.81
N TYR A 16 1.36 5.31 3.93
CA TYR A 16 0.30 6.21 4.37
C TYR A 16 0.81 7.65 4.54
N THR A 17 2.05 7.83 4.99
CA THR A 17 2.64 9.17 5.14
C THR A 17 2.88 9.87 3.81
N SER A 18 3.19 9.10 2.75
CA SER A 18 3.43 9.62 1.39
C SER A 18 2.17 10.08 0.64
N LEU A 19 0.99 9.66 1.09
CA LEU A 19 -0.29 10.03 0.50
C LEU A 19 -0.64 11.51 0.75
N SER A 20 -1.42 12.10 -0.15
CA SER A 20 -2.05 13.41 0.07
C SER A 20 -3.07 13.35 1.21
N ASP A 21 -3.45 14.51 1.76
CA ASP A 21 -4.40 14.55 2.89
C ASP A 21 -5.79 14.00 2.51
N ALA A 22 -6.22 14.19 1.26
CA ALA A 22 -7.46 13.63 0.74
C ALA A 22 -7.38 12.09 0.64
N GLU A 23 -6.31 11.55 0.06
CA GLU A 23 -6.10 10.10 -0.03
C GLU A 23 -5.98 9.44 1.36
N LYS A 24 -5.29 10.11 2.30
CA LYS A 24 -5.21 9.68 3.71
C LYS A 24 -6.59 9.59 4.34
N GLU A 25 -7.42 10.61 4.13
CA GLU A 25 -8.77 10.64 4.66
C GLU A 25 -9.64 9.52 4.09
N THR A 26 -9.64 9.35 2.76
CA THR A 26 -10.39 8.30 2.07
C THR A 26 -9.98 6.92 2.56
N LEU A 27 -8.68 6.60 2.50
CA LEU A 27 -8.15 5.30 2.90
C LEU A 27 -8.43 5.00 4.38
N ARG A 28 -8.22 5.99 5.25
CA ARG A 28 -8.53 5.85 6.68
C ARG A 28 -10.01 5.55 6.88
N ASN A 29 -10.92 6.29 6.25
CA ASN A 29 -12.35 6.12 6.43
C ASN A 29 -12.80 4.70 6.00
N PHE A 30 -12.24 4.16 4.91
CA PHE A 30 -12.47 2.77 4.51
C PHE A 30 -11.96 1.78 5.57
N ILE A 31 -10.74 1.95 6.06
CA ILE A 31 -10.16 1.06 7.07
C ILE A 31 -11.01 1.11 8.35
N LEU A 32 -11.41 2.28 8.82
CA LEU A 32 -12.27 2.41 10.01
C LEU A 32 -13.62 1.73 9.79
N SER A 33 -14.24 1.93 8.62
CA SER A 33 -15.54 1.34 8.29
C SER A 33 -15.50 -0.19 8.21
N GLU A 34 -14.47 -0.77 7.59
CA GLU A 34 -14.40 -2.24 7.41
C GLU A 34 -13.83 -2.96 8.64
N SER A 35 -12.88 -2.35 9.36
CA SER A 35 -12.29 -2.96 10.55
C SER A 35 -13.13 -2.76 11.82
N GLY A 36 -14.05 -1.79 11.83
CA GLY A 36 -14.80 -1.37 13.01
C GLY A 36 -13.93 -0.73 14.10
N MET A 37 -12.67 -0.39 13.81
CA MET A 37 -11.77 0.21 14.78
C MET A 37 -12.04 1.71 14.94
N SER A 38 -11.73 2.24 16.12
CA SER A 38 -11.87 3.67 16.38
C SER A 38 -10.76 4.50 15.71
N TYR A 39 -11.05 5.77 15.45
CA TYR A 39 -10.07 6.72 14.91
C TYR A 39 -8.77 6.77 15.72
N THR A 40 -8.87 6.81 17.06
CA THR A 40 -7.69 6.87 17.94
C THR A 40 -6.88 5.57 17.89
N THR A 41 -7.56 4.42 17.82
CA THR A 41 -6.91 3.11 17.66
C THR A 41 -6.13 3.02 16.36
N PHE A 42 -6.68 3.53 15.26
CA PHE A 42 -6.00 3.56 13.97
C PHE A 42 -4.68 4.34 14.04
N TYR A 43 -4.70 5.57 14.54
CA TYR A 43 -3.48 6.37 14.64
C TYR A 43 -2.46 5.82 15.63
N TYR A 44 -2.92 5.20 16.73
CA TYR A 44 -2.04 4.49 17.65
C TYR A 44 -1.31 3.34 16.93
N LYS A 45 -2.05 2.52 16.17
CA LYS A 45 -1.48 1.39 15.42
C LYS A 45 -0.58 1.83 14.28
N LEU A 46 -0.98 2.86 13.54
CA LEU A 46 -0.20 3.46 12.47
C LEU A 46 1.14 3.99 12.99
N ARG A 47 1.12 4.74 14.10
CA ARG A 47 2.34 5.31 14.69
C ARG A 47 3.33 4.23 15.13
N ASN A 48 2.81 3.17 15.75
CA ASN A 48 3.57 2.09 16.40
C ASN A 48 3.79 0.86 15.49
N ASN A 49 3.26 0.87 14.26
CA ASN A 49 3.27 -0.28 13.36
C ASN A 49 2.75 -1.57 14.02
N SER A 50 1.61 -1.47 14.72
CA SER A 50 1.04 -2.54 15.57
C SER A 50 -0.31 -3.06 15.04
N PHE A 51 -0.48 -3.04 13.72
CA PHE A 51 -1.57 -3.73 13.06
C PHE A 51 -1.41 -5.25 13.24
N LYS A 52 -2.53 -5.93 13.47
CA LYS A 52 -2.58 -7.39 13.59
C LYS A 52 -2.58 -8.01 12.19
N PRO A 53 -2.17 -9.27 12.02
CA PRO A 53 -2.14 -9.92 10.70
C PRO A 53 -3.49 -9.91 9.95
N LEU A 54 -4.61 -9.94 10.65
CA LEU A 54 -5.94 -9.83 10.02
C LEU A 54 -6.27 -8.40 9.59
N GLU A 55 -5.82 -7.40 10.36
CA GLU A 55 -5.97 -5.99 10.02
C GLU A 55 -5.08 -5.66 8.81
N ASP A 56 -3.84 -6.16 8.76
CA ASP A 56 -2.96 -6.00 7.60
C ASP A 56 -3.57 -6.59 6.32
N LYS A 57 -4.12 -7.82 6.40
CA LYS A 57 -4.81 -8.45 5.27
C LYS A 57 -6.06 -7.69 4.82
N LEU A 58 -6.72 -6.99 5.72
CA LEU A 58 -7.87 -6.13 5.40
C LEU A 58 -7.37 -4.85 4.72
N ILE A 59 -6.34 -4.21 5.26
CA ILE A 59 -5.72 -3.02 4.67
C ILE A 59 -5.22 -3.32 3.25
N GLN A 60 -4.51 -4.44 3.05
CA GLN A 60 -4.08 -4.89 1.73
C GLN A 60 -5.25 -5.00 0.74
N ARG A 61 -6.35 -5.63 1.16
CA ARG A 61 -7.56 -5.78 0.32
C ARG A 61 -8.22 -4.44 -0.01
N ILE A 62 -8.26 -3.51 0.94
CA ILE A 62 -8.76 -2.15 0.69
C ILE A 62 -7.88 -1.44 -0.32
N LEU A 63 -6.56 -1.49 -0.15
CA LEU A 63 -5.61 -0.91 -1.10
C LEU A 63 -5.84 -1.51 -2.50
N GLU A 64 -5.90 -2.83 -2.63
CA GLU A 64 -6.19 -3.49 -3.91
C GLU A 64 -7.50 -3.01 -4.54
N LYS A 65 -8.56 -2.83 -3.76
CA LYS A 65 -9.86 -2.39 -4.25
C LYS A 65 -9.84 -0.94 -4.76
N GLU A 66 -9.17 -0.05 -4.04
CA GLU A 66 -9.08 1.37 -4.42
C GLU A 66 -8.15 1.56 -5.62
N PHE A 67 -7.02 0.85 -5.67
CA PHE A 67 -6.04 0.94 -6.78
C PHE A 67 -6.43 0.17 -8.05
N MET A 68 -7.49 -0.63 -8.02
CA MET A 68 -8.04 -1.30 -9.20
C MET A 68 -9.23 -0.54 -9.82
N ASN A 69 -9.77 0.47 -9.14
CA ASN A 69 -10.92 1.24 -9.61
C ASN A 69 -10.59 2.63 -10.15
N GLU A 70 -9.40 3.16 -9.88
CA GLU A 70 -8.96 4.43 -10.46
C GLU A 70 -7.78 4.21 -11.42
N GLU A 71 -7.90 4.68 -12.67
CA GLU A 71 -6.78 4.87 -13.60
C GLU A 71 -5.82 5.99 -13.11
N HIS A 72 -5.42 5.97 -11.84
CA HIS A 72 -4.43 6.89 -11.29
C HIS A 72 -3.20 6.14 -10.78
N ILE A 73 -2.22 6.14 -11.68
CA ILE A 73 -0.86 5.66 -11.53
C ILE A 73 -0.14 6.54 -10.48
N HIS A 74 -0.32 6.25 -9.18
CA HIS A 74 0.75 6.45 -8.19
C HIS A 74 1.47 5.12 -7.97
N SER A 75 2.03 4.65 -9.07
CA SER A 75 2.53 3.29 -9.24
C SER A 75 3.85 3.03 -8.53
N SER A 76 4.64 4.03 -8.11
CA SER A 76 5.96 3.75 -7.53
C SER A 76 5.89 3.03 -6.17
N GLY A 77 5.08 3.51 -5.22
CA GLY A 77 5.02 2.95 -3.86
C GLY A 77 4.29 1.62 -3.77
N LEU A 78 3.16 1.48 -4.46
CA LEU A 78 2.37 0.24 -4.47
C LEU A 78 3.07 -0.87 -5.26
N LEU A 79 3.75 -0.53 -6.37
CA LEU A 79 4.53 -1.52 -7.12
C LEU A 79 5.75 -2.00 -6.34
N GLU A 80 6.43 -1.14 -5.57
CA GLU A 80 7.51 -1.58 -4.69
C GLU A 80 7.03 -2.47 -3.55
N TYR A 81 5.85 -2.20 -2.99
CA TYR A 81 5.18 -3.10 -2.05
C TYR A 81 4.87 -4.46 -2.72
N ARG A 82 4.32 -4.44 -3.94
CA ARG A 82 3.96 -5.64 -4.69
C ARG A 82 5.17 -6.48 -5.14
N LYS A 83 6.32 -5.85 -5.49
CA LYS A 83 7.60 -6.55 -5.78
C LYS A 83 8.05 -7.49 -4.66
N GLN A 84 7.57 -7.30 -3.44
CA GLN A 84 7.87 -8.19 -2.31
C GLN A 84 7.05 -9.49 -2.36
N GLU A 85 5.93 -9.51 -3.08
CA GLU A 85 4.99 -10.65 -3.17
C GLU A 85 4.93 -11.25 -4.59
N ILE A 86 5.41 -10.56 -5.62
CA ILE A 86 5.49 -11.08 -7.00
C ILE A 86 6.92 -11.08 -7.53
N THR A 87 7.22 -12.01 -8.43
CA THR A 87 8.55 -12.11 -9.06
C THR A 87 8.85 -10.91 -9.97
N ASN A 88 10.15 -10.64 -10.19
CA ASN A 88 10.59 -9.56 -11.09
C ASN A 88 10.02 -9.72 -12.51
N GLU A 89 9.86 -10.94 -13.02
CA GLU A 89 9.25 -11.20 -14.33
C GLU A 89 7.77 -10.82 -14.36
N GLN A 90 7.01 -11.16 -13.31
CA GLN A 90 5.60 -10.78 -13.18
C GLN A 90 5.45 -9.26 -13.08
N PHE A 91 6.37 -8.59 -12.38
CA PHE A 91 6.41 -7.14 -12.30
C PHE A 91 6.62 -6.48 -13.67
N GLU A 92 7.63 -6.92 -14.42
CA GLU A 92 7.94 -6.37 -15.76
C GLU A 92 6.79 -6.61 -16.76
N ALA A 93 6.12 -7.76 -16.68
CA ALA A 93 4.94 -8.05 -17.49
C ALA A 93 3.79 -7.06 -17.21
N ILE A 94 3.50 -6.80 -15.93
CA ILE A 94 2.47 -5.82 -15.52
C ILE A 94 2.86 -4.40 -15.95
N SER A 95 4.13 -4.02 -15.77
CA SER A 95 4.65 -2.69 -16.15
C SER A 95 4.49 -2.42 -17.65
N ARG A 96 4.78 -3.42 -18.49
CA ARG A 96 4.56 -3.33 -19.95
C ARG A 96 3.09 -3.18 -20.31
N ILE A 97 2.19 -3.94 -19.68
CA ILE A 97 0.75 -3.87 -19.94
C ILE A 97 0.20 -2.47 -19.59
N LEU A 98 0.63 -1.92 -18.45
CA LEU A 98 0.21 -0.58 -18.00
C LEU A 98 0.79 0.54 -18.87
N SER A 99 2.03 0.40 -19.36
CA SER A 99 2.66 1.39 -20.24
C SER A 99 2.17 1.32 -21.70
N SER A 100 1.60 0.18 -22.12
CA SER A 100 1.09 -0.05 -23.48
C SER A 100 -0.36 0.41 -23.69
N LYS A 101 -1.08 0.84 -22.64
CA LYS A 101 -2.45 1.35 -22.72
C LYS A 101 -2.53 2.86 -23.03
N ARG A 102 -1.42 3.49 -23.45
CA ARG A 102 -1.38 4.88 -23.94
C ARG A 102 -1.66 4.96 -25.44
#